data_AF-A0AAV7CKF5-F1
#
_entry.id   AF-A0AAV7CKF5-F1
#
_cell.length_a   1.000
_cell.length_b   1.000
_cell.length_c   1.000
_cell.angle_alpha   90.00
_cell.angle_beta   90.00
_cell.angle_gamma   90.00
#
_symmetry.space_group_name_H-M   'P 1'
#
loop_
_entity.id
_entity.type
_entity.pdbx_description
1 polymer ?
#
loop_
_entity_poly.entity_id
_entity_poly.type
_entity_poly.pdbx_seq_one_letter_code
_entity_poly.pdbx_strand_id
1 'polypeptide(L)'
;MAETKQGGAGIFAKNVQKRFSRAQEKVLQKLGRTIETKDELFEQCAYDFNKQQNEGNRLYKDLKAAFIAVKAMHESSKRLSETLHVIYRADWDGYDNLKAIVENTDLLWTDYEEKLADQAVHIMENYMSQFSEMKERIAKRGRKLVDYDSARHHLEALQSAKKKDEAKIAKAEEDFNKAQMIFEDLNKELREELPVLYSRYKGNRRAFTS
;
A
#
# COMPACT_ATOMS: atom_id res chain seq x y z
N MET A 1 2.29 24.77 41.41
CA MET A 1 3.01 24.63 40.14
C MET A 1 4.00 23.48 40.25
N ALA A 2 3.95 22.55 39.30
CA ALA A 2 5.01 21.68 38.75
C ALA A 2 4.51 20.25 38.53
N GLU A 3 3.81 20.04 37.41
CA GLU A 3 3.62 18.71 36.83
C GLU A 3 4.91 18.27 36.14
N THR A 4 5.50 17.20 36.63
CA THR A 4 6.75 16.64 36.09
C THR A 4 6.47 15.87 34.80
N LYS A 5 6.88 16.42 33.66
CA LYS A 5 6.88 15.75 32.34
C LYS A 5 7.84 14.55 32.33
N GLN A 6 7.37 13.36 32.73
CA GLN A 6 8.01 12.08 32.42
C GLN A 6 7.23 11.39 31.28
N GLY A 7 7.66 11.54 30.03
CA GLY A 7 6.94 10.93 28.90
C GLY A 7 7.76 10.54 27.68
N GLY A 8 8.85 11.24 27.35
CA GLY A 8 9.59 10.99 26.11
C GLY A 8 10.61 9.85 26.17
N ALA A 9 11.49 9.86 27.17
CA ALA A 9 12.64 8.95 27.25
C ALA A 9 12.24 7.49 27.54
N GLY A 10 11.21 7.26 28.36
CA GLY A 10 10.74 5.91 28.70
C GLY A 10 10.05 5.19 27.54
N ILE A 11 9.35 5.92 26.67
CA ILE A 11 8.73 5.36 25.46
C ILE A 11 9.81 5.03 24.43
N PHE A 12 10.80 5.91 24.27
CA PHE A 12 11.94 5.67 23.39
C PHE A 12 12.74 4.43 23.83
N ALA A 13 13.08 4.31 25.11
CA ALA A 13 13.79 3.17 25.66
C ALA A 13 13.01 1.85 25.46
N LYS A 14 11.70 1.84 25.73
CA LYS A 14 10.83 0.67 25.48
C LYS A 14 10.77 0.30 23.99
N ASN A 15 10.74 1.28 23.10
CA ASN A 15 10.74 1.03 21.65
C ASN A 15 12.07 0.48 21.16
N VAL A 16 13.19 0.95 21.69
CA VAL A 16 14.54 0.42 21.41
C VAL A 16 14.67 -1.01 21.94
N GLN A 17 14.21 -1.29 23.16
CA GLN A 17 14.20 -2.64 23.72
C GLN A 17 13.38 -3.62 22.88
N LYS A 18 12.18 -3.23 22.44
CA LYS A 18 11.35 -4.05 21.52
C LYS A 18 12.02 -4.28 20.17
N ARG A 19 12.78 -3.31 19.65
CA ARG A 19 13.53 -3.48 18.39
C ARG A 19 14.66 -4.50 18.56
N PHE A 20 15.38 -4.45 19.67
CA PHE A 20 16.44 -5.41 20.00
C PHE A 20 15.90 -6.83 20.18
N SER A 21 14.82 -7.01 20.95
CA SER A 21 14.22 -8.34 21.14
C SER A 21 13.73 -8.94 19.83
N ARG A 22 13.10 -8.14 18.95
CA ARG A 22 12.68 -8.59 17.61
C ARG A 22 13.85 -9.00 16.72
N ALA A 23 14.96 -8.26 16.77
CA ALA A 23 16.14 -8.59 15.99
C ALA A 23 16.76 -9.90 16.47
N GLN A 24 16.81 -10.11 17.79
CA GLN A 24 17.30 -11.35 18.39
C GLN A 24 16.44 -12.55 18.01
N GLU A 25 15.11 -12.44 18.13
CA GLU A 25 14.19 -13.54 17.79
C GLU A 25 14.29 -13.94 16.31
N LYS A 26 14.31 -12.95 15.39
CA LYS A 26 14.50 -13.22 13.95
C LYS A 26 15.80 -13.96 13.64
N VAL A 27 16.88 -13.68 14.37
CA VAL A 27 18.16 -14.38 14.22
C VAL A 27 18.05 -15.81 14.75
N LEU A 28 17.39 -16.02 15.90
CA LEU A 28 17.20 -17.35 16.48
C LEU A 28 16.31 -18.26 15.59
N GLN A 29 15.24 -17.71 15.02
CA GLN A 29 14.39 -18.40 14.05
C GLN A 29 15.18 -18.79 12.79
N LYS A 30 15.97 -17.87 12.22
CA LYS A 30 16.85 -18.16 11.06
C LYS A 30 17.93 -19.21 11.34
N LEU A 31 18.36 -19.35 12.59
CA LEU A 31 19.31 -20.37 13.03
C LEU A 31 18.63 -21.70 13.41
N GLY A 32 17.30 -21.82 13.25
CA GLY A 32 16.54 -23.01 13.59
C GLY A 32 16.47 -23.31 15.09
N ARG A 33 16.78 -22.32 15.94
CA ARG A 33 16.82 -22.47 17.40
C ARG A 33 15.47 -22.20 18.08
N THR A 34 14.53 -21.58 17.37
CA THR A 34 13.13 -21.38 17.77
C THR A 34 12.18 -21.73 16.63
N ILE A 35 10.99 -22.26 16.96
CA ILE A 35 9.97 -22.68 15.98
C ILE A 35 9.10 -21.46 15.65
N GLU A 36 9.21 -20.99 14.40
CA GLU A 36 8.36 -19.92 13.87
C GLU A 36 6.93 -20.42 13.63
N THR A 37 5.95 -19.59 13.97
CA THR A 37 4.56 -19.83 13.57
C THR A 37 4.43 -19.64 12.07
N LYS A 38 4.33 -20.75 11.31
CA LYS A 38 4.07 -20.70 9.87
C LYS A 38 2.58 -20.44 9.60
N ASP A 39 2.31 -19.46 8.74
CA ASP A 39 0.96 -19.11 8.32
C ASP A 39 0.87 -19.16 6.79
N GLU A 40 0.79 -20.38 6.26
CA GLU A 40 0.82 -20.66 4.82
C GLU A 40 -0.32 -19.94 4.07
N LEU A 41 -1.50 -19.83 4.68
CA LEU A 41 -2.62 -19.10 4.10
C LEU A 41 -2.34 -17.60 4.00
N PHE A 42 -1.75 -17.00 5.04
CA PHE A 42 -1.36 -15.60 5.00
C PHE A 42 -0.22 -15.36 4.01
N GLU A 43 0.75 -16.28 3.92
CA GLU A 43 1.84 -16.20 2.94
C GLU A 43 1.32 -16.22 1.51
N GLN A 44 0.34 -17.09 1.20
CA GLN A 44 -0.33 -17.09 -0.10
C GLN A 44 -1.06 -15.76 -0.36
N CYS A 45 -1.79 -15.23 0.62
CA CYS A 45 -2.45 -13.92 0.50
C CYS A 45 -1.45 -12.79 0.27
N ALA A 46 -0.30 -12.82 0.97
CA ALA A 46 0.77 -11.84 0.79
C ALA A 46 1.45 -11.96 -0.57
N TYR A 47 1.60 -13.18 -1.10
CA TYR A 47 2.09 -13.41 -2.45
C TYR A 47 1.14 -12.83 -3.51
N ASP A 48 -0.16 -13.15 -3.40
CA ASP A 48 -1.20 -12.63 -4.31
C ASP A 48 -1.30 -11.10 -4.24
N PHE A 49 -1.21 -10.53 -3.03
CA PHE A 49 -1.13 -9.08 -2.81
C PHE A 49 0.06 -8.44 -3.54
N ASN A 50 1.27 -8.99 -3.39
CA ASN A 50 2.46 -8.45 -4.06
C ASN A 50 2.35 -8.56 -5.59
N LYS A 51 1.82 -9.67 -6.09
CA LYS A 51 1.57 -9.86 -7.52
C LYS A 51 0.60 -8.79 -8.05
N GLN A 52 -0.55 -8.63 -7.39
CA GLN A 52 -1.56 -7.63 -7.75
C GLN A 52 -0.99 -6.21 -7.69
N GLN A 53 -0.17 -5.88 -6.69
CA GLN A 53 0.49 -4.58 -6.57
C GLN A 53 1.44 -4.32 -7.75
N ASN A 54 2.26 -5.31 -8.12
CA ASN A 54 3.22 -5.16 -9.21
C ASN A 54 2.54 -4.97 -10.57
N GLU A 55 1.49 -5.75 -10.83
CA GLU A 55 0.67 -5.63 -12.04
C GLU A 55 -0.06 -4.27 -12.09
N GLY A 56 -0.64 -3.84 -10.96
CA GLY A 56 -1.28 -2.52 -10.83
C GLY A 56 -0.32 -1.35 -11.03
N ASN A 57 0.89 -1.43 -10.45
CA ASN A 57 1.94 -0.42 -10.66
C ASN A 57 2.36 -0.30 -12.12
N ARG A 58 2.48 -1.42 -12.82
CA ARG A 58 2.80 -1.44 -14.25
C ARG A 58 1.71 -0.74 -15.06
N LEU A 59 0.45 -1.14 -14.85
CA LEU A 59 -0.68 -0.51 -15.54
C LEU A 59 -0.79 0.99 -15.25
N TYR A 60 -0.64 1.40 -13.99
CA TYR A 60 -0.70 2.80 -13.59
C TYR A 60 0.42 3.63 -14.24
N LYS A 61 1.64 3.08 -14.33
CA LYS A 61 2.76 3.72 -15.03
C LYS A 61 2.46 3.89 -16.52
N ASP A 62 1.96 2.85 -17.18
CA ASP A 62 1.62 2.88 -18.60
C ASP A 62 0.47 3.87 -18.87
N LEU A 63 -0.54 3.91 -18.00
CA LEU A 63 -1.63 4.88 -18.06
C LEU A 63 -1.14 6.33 -17.91
N LYS A 64 -0.24 6.62 -16.96
CA LYS A 64 0.35 7.96 -16.83
C LYS A 64 1.15 8.35 -18.07
N ALA A 65 1.91 7.41 -18.64
CA ALA A 65 2.67 7.66 -19.85
C ALA A 65 1.73 7.98 -21.03
N ALA A 66 0.63 7.23 -21.18
CA ALA A 66 -0.40 7.51 -22.17
C ALA A 66 -1.05 8.89 -21.96
N PHE A 67 -1.41 9.24 -20.72
CA PHE A 67 -1.96 10.56 -20.42
C PHE A 67 -0.99 11.70 -20.79
N ILE A 68 0.30 11.58 -20.45
CA ILE A 68 1.32 12.56 -20.85
C ILE A 68 1.42 12.67 -22.37
N ALA A 69 1.37 11.54 -23.10
CA ALA A 69 1.42 11.53 -24.55
C ALA A 69 0.18 12.21 -25.18
N VAL A 70 -1.01 12.04 -24.60
CA VAL A 70 -2.23 12.74 -25.01
C VAL A 70 -2.06 14.25 -24.90
N LYS A 71 -1.56 14.73 -23.76
CA LYS A 71 -1.29 16.18 -23.57
C LYS A 71 -0.29 16.73 -24.58
N ALA A 72 0.76 15.96 -24.87
CA ALA A 72 1.76 16.34 -25.87
C ALA A 72 1.17 16.38 -27.28
N MET A 73 0.25 15.46 -27.61
CA MET A 73 -0.47 15.44 -28.88
C MET A 73 -1.41 16.64 -29.02
N HIS A 74 -2.17 16.97 -27.97
CA HIS A 74 -3.01 18.15 -27.93
C HIS A 74 -2.20 19.42 -28.20
N GLU A 75 -1.11 19.63 -27.45
CA GLU A 75 -0.23 20.78 -27.64
C GLU A 75 0.36 20.85 -29.06
N SER A 76 0.76 19.71 -29.62
CA SER A 76 1.27 19.64 -30.99
C SER A 76 0.19 19.96 -32.03
N SER A 77 -1.03 19.46 -31.83
CA SER A 77 -2.21 19.76 -32.66
C SER A 77 -2.54 21.25 -32.61
N LYS A 78 -2.43 21.87 -31.43
CA LYS A 78 -2.71 23.30 -31.23
C LYS A 78 -1.73 24.17 -32.01
N ARG A 79 -0.42 23.92 -31.89
CA ARG A 79 0.63 24.65 -32.64
C ARG A 79 0.47 24.52 -34.16
N LEU A 80 0.07 23.33 -34.63
CA LEU A 80 -0.21 23.12 -36.05
C LEU A 80 -1.41 23.98 -36.50
N SER A 81 -2.49 23.99 -35.72
CA SER A 81 -3.67 24.81 -35.97
C SER A 81 -3.37 26.32 -35.95
N GLU A 82 -2.54 26.78 -35.00
CA GLU A 82 -2.08 28.17 -34.93
C GLU A 82 -1.28 28.56 -36.17
N THR A 83 -0.37 27.69 -36.62
CA THR A 83 0.40 27.91 -37.85
C THR A 83 -0.53 27.97 -39.06
N LEU A 84 -1.50 27.06 -39.16
CA LEU A 84 -2.50 27.06 -40.21
C LEU A 84 -3.30 28.36 -40.22
N HIS A 85 -3.72 28.85 -39.05
CA HIS A 85 -4.45 30.11 -38.95
C HIS A 85 -3.66 31.33 -39.44
N VAL A 86 -2.34 31.35 -39.23
CA VAL A 86 -1.46 32.44 -39.70
C VAL A 86 -1.30 32.43 -41.23
N ILE A 87 -1.24 31.25 -41.85
CA ILE A 87 -0.98 31.13 -43.30
C ILE A 87 -2.26 31.08 -44.14
N TYR A 88 -3.41 30.75 -43.53
CA TYR A 88 -4.69 30.69 -44.24
C TYR A 88 -5.20 32.09 -44.52
N ARG A 89 -5.38 32.43 -45.80
CA ARG A 89 -5.74 33.80 -46.19
C ARG A 89 -7.25 34.04 -46.11
N ALA A 90 -7.64 35.27 -45.78
CA ALA A 90 -9.04 35.67 -45.65
C ALA A 90 -9.85 35.58 -46.95
N ASP A 91 -9.18 35.66 -48.11
CA ASP A 91 -9.81 35.51 -49.42
C ASP A 91 -9.94 34.05 -49.88
N TRP A 92 -9.48 33.08 -49.08
CA TRP A 92 -9.61 31.67 -49.39
C TRP A 92 -10.91 31.09 -48.87
N ASP A 93 -11.50 30.20 -49.65
CA ASP A 93 -12.71 29.48 -49.27
C ASP A 93 -12.53 28.76 -47.92
N GLY A 94 -13.53 28.88 -47.04
CA GLY A 94 -13.51 28.22 -45.73
C GLY A 94 -12.70 28.91 -44.64
N TYR A 95 -12.12 30.10 -44.89
CA TYR A 95 -11.40 30.88 -43.87
C TYR A 95 -12.25 31.10 -42.61
N ASP A 96 -13.53 31.46 -42.79
CA ASP A 96 -14.46 31.69 -41.67
C ASP A 96 -14.76 30.42 -40.87
N ASN A 97 -14.69 29.24 -41.49
CA ASN A 97 -14.93 27.95 -40.83
C ASN A 97 -13.69 27.46 -40.06
N LEU A 98 -12.49 27.86 -40.47
CA LEU A 98 -11.24 27.38 -39.88
C LEU A 98 -11.18 27.66 -38.37
N LYS A 99 -11.57 28.87 -37.95
CA LYS A 99 -11.58 29.25 -36.54
C LYS A 99 -12.47 28.31 -35.71
N ALA A 100 -13.70 28.08 -36.17
CA ALA A 100 -14.63 27.19 -35.47
C ALA A 100 -14.13 25.74 -35.41
N ILE A 101 -13.46 25.24 -36.45
CA ILE A 101 -12.85 23.89 -36.46
C ILE A 101 -11.74 23.80 -35.41
N VAL A 102 -10.87 24.80 -35.34
CA VAL A 102 -9.75 24.84 -34.39
C VAL A 102 -10.26 24.91 -32.94
N GLU A 103 -11.21 25.80 -32.66
CA GLU A 103 -11.82 25.95 -31.34
C GLU A 103 -12.54 24.66 -30.89
N ASN A 104 -13.32 24.04 -31.78
CA ASN A 104 -13.97 22.75 -31.47
C ASN A 104 -12.95 21.63 -31.23
N THR A 105 -11.83 21.62 -31.95
CA THR A 105 -10.78 20.60 -31.77
C THR A 105 -10.11 20.76 -30.39
N ASP A 106 -9.81 21.99 -29.98
CA ASP A 106 -9.24 22.30 -28.65
C ASP A 106 -10.21 21.92 -27.51
N LEU A 107 -11.52 22.15 -27.70
CA LEU A 107 -12.55 21.69 -26.76
C LEU A 107 -12.59 20.16 -26.63
N LEU A 108 -12.54 19.43 -27.76
CA LEU A 108 -12.54 17.97 -27.74
C LEU A 108 -11.29 17.39 -27.05
N TRP A 109 -10.12 17.98 -27.29
CA TRP A 109 -8.91 17.59 -26.58
C TRP A 109 -9.00 17.84 -25.08
N THR A 110 -9.50 19.01 -24.68
CA THR A 110 -9.65 19.38 -23.27
C THR A 110 -10.61 18.43 -22.56
N ASP A 111 -11.79 18.15 -23.14
CA ASP A 111 -12.75 17.19 -22.59
C ASP A 111 -12.16 15.77 -22.49
N TYR A 112 -11.38 15.34 -23.49
CA TYR A 112 -10.72 14.04 -23.45
C TYR A 112 -9.64 13.96 -22.35
N GLU A 113 -8.81 15.01 -22.19
CA GLU A 113 -7.81 15.09 -21.13
C GLU A 113 -8.46 15.05 -19.74
N GLU A 114 -9.52 15.81 -19.53
CA GLU A 114 -10.25 15.83 -18.25
C GLU A 114 -10.85 14.47 -17.93
N LYS A 115 -11.51 13.83 -18.90
CA LYS A 115 -12.08 12.48 -18.73
C LYS A 115 -11.00 11.44 -18.45
N LEU A 116 -9.87 11.49 -19.16
CA LEU A 116 -8.78 10.55 -18.95
C LEU A 116 -8.14 10.75 -17.56
N ALA A 117 -8.00 12.00 -17.11
CA ALA A 117 -7.51 12.32 -15.77
C ALA A 117 -8.44 11.81 -14.66
N ASP A 118 -9.74 12.12 -14.74
CA ASP A 118 -10.70 11.79 -13.69
C ASP A 118 -11.14 10.31 -13.72
N GLN A 119 -11.50 9.79 -14.88
CA GLN A 119 -12.14 8.48 -15.00
C GLN A 119 -11.13 7.32 -15.10
N ALA A 120 -9.86 7.60 -15.40
CA ALA A 120 -8.83 6.55 -15.47
C ALA A 120 -7.70 6.80 -14.48
N VAL A 121 -7.00 7.94 -14.59
CA VAL A 121 -5.80 8.21 -13.79
C VAL A 121 -6.14 8.29 -12.30
N HIS A 122 -7.16 9.07 -11.93
CA HIS A 122 -7.57 9.24 -10.54
C HIS A 122 -8.13 7.94 -9.93
N ILE A 123 -8.96 7.19 -10.68
CA ILE A 123 -9.45 5.87 -10.25
C ILE A 123 -8.29 4.91 -9.96
N MET A 124 -7.31 4.84 -10.87
CA MET A 124 -6.13 3.99 -10.66
C MET A 124 -5.27 4.47 -9.49
N GLU A 125 -5.12 5.78 -9.28
CA GLU A 125 -4.40 6.32 -8.13
C GLU A 125 -5.04 5.94 -6.79
N ASN A 126 -6.36 6.08 -6.69
CA ASN A 126 -7.14 5.66 -5.51
C ASN A 126 -7.10 4.15 -5.28
N TYR A 127 -7.03 3.36 -6.34
CA TYR A 127 -6.83 1.92 -6.22
C TYR A 127 -5.42 1.60 -5.71
N MET A 128 -4.39 2.25 -6.27
CA MET A 128 -3.00 2.00 -5.88
C MET A 128 -2.66 2.48 -4.46
N SER A 129 -3.33 3.53 -3.96
CA SER A 129 -3.14 4.03 -2.59
C SER A 129 -3.49 2.99 -1.52
N GLN A 130 -4.49 2.12 -1.77
CA GLN A 130 -4.89 1.04 -0.86
C GLN A 130 -3.75 0.06 -0.56
N PHE A 131 -2.83 -0.15 -1.51
CA PHE A 131 -1.68 -1.03 -1.30
C PHE A 131 -0.65 -0.45 -0.33
N SER A 132 -0.54 0.88 -0.26
CA SER A 132 0.40 1.52 0.67
C SER A 132 0.00 1.27 2.12
N GLU A 133 -1.27 1.54 2.44
CA GLU A 133 -1.85 1.29 3.75
C GLU A 133 -1.81 -0.20 4.12
N MET A 134 -2.22 -1.07 3.19
CA MET A 134 -2.23 -2.51 3.42
C MET A 134 -0.81 -3.06 3.68
N LYS A 135 0.20 -2.55 2.97
CA LYS A 135 1.61 -2.93 3.17
C LYS A 135 2.11 -2.55 4.57
N GLU A 136 1.72 -1.39 5.09
CA GLU A 136 2.07 -1.00 6.45
C GLU A 136 1.44 -1.91 7.49
N ARG A 137 0.18 -2.32 7.28
CA ARG A 137 -0.54 -3.26 8.17
C ARG A 137 0.07 -4.66 8.12
N ILE A 138 0.39 -5.19 6.93
CA ILE A 138 1.14 -6.45 6.77
C ILE A 138 2.48 -6.39 7.53
N ALA A 139 3.24 -5.30 7.35
CA ALA A 139 4.50 -5.11 8.07
C ALA A 139 4.30 -4.99 9.59
N LYS A 140 3.20 -4.36 10.04
CA LYS A 140 2.81 -4.28 11.45
C LYS A 140 2.51 -5.66 12.01
N ARG A 141 1.71 -6.47 11.31
CA ARG A 141 1.43 -7.87 11.67
C ARG A 141 2.71 -8.67 11.81
N GLY A 142 3.64 -8.60 10.85
CA GLY A 142 4.92 -9.29 10.93
C GLY A 142 5.75 -8.88 12.16
N ARG A 143 5.72 -7.60 12.56
CA ARG A 143 6.36 -7.15 13.82
C ARG A 143 5.65 -7.68 15.06
N LYS A 144 4.33 -7.85 15.01
CA LYS A 144 3.51 -8.34 16.13
C LYS A 144 3.60 -9.85 16.31
N LEU A 145 3.75 -10.60 15.22
CA LEU A 145 4.06 -12.02 15.29
C LEU A 145 5.37 -12.26 16.05
N VAL A 146 6.42 -11.48 15.75
CA VAL A 146 7.70 -11.57 16.46
C VAL A 146 7.58 -11.16 17.93
N ASP A 147 6.78 -10.14 18.26
CA ASP A 147 6.49 -9.77 19.66
C ASP A 147 5.79 -10.94 20.40
N TYR A 148 4.85 -11.61 19.74
CA TYR A 148 4.11 -12.77 20.25
C TYR A 148 5.03 -13.98 20.49
N ASP A 149 5.82 -14.38 19.49
CA ASP A 149 6.75 -15.52 19.60
C ASP A 149 7.77 -15.27 20.74
N SER A 150 8.30 -14.06 20.83
CA SER A 150 9.24 -13.68 21.89
C SER A 150 8.61 -13.76 23.29
N ALA A 151 7.37 -13.30 23.46
CA ALA A 151 6.65 -13.39 24.73
C ALA A 151 6.32 -14.84 25.10
N ARG A 152 5.93 -15.66 24.12
CA ARG A 152 5.68 -17.10 24.29
C ARG A 152 6.93 -17.81 24.79
N HIS A 153 8.06 -17.63 24.11
CA HIS A 153 9.32 -18.26 24.50
C HIS A 153 9.83 -17.78 25.86
N HIS A 154 9.61 -16.51 26.20
CA HIS A 154 9.94 -16.01 27.53
C HIS A 154 9.12 -16.71 28.62
N LEU A 155 7.81 -16.88 28.40
CA LEU A 155 6.92 -17.58 29.33
C LEU A 155 7.32 -19.07 29.47
N GLU A 156 7.53 -19.76 28.34
CA GLU A 156 7.98 -21.17 28.32
C GLU A 156 9.30 -21.36 29.09
N ALA A 157 10.26 -20.44 28.92
CA ALA A 157 11.54 -20.48 29.63
C ALA A 157 11.39 -20.29 31.15
N LEU A 158 10.49 -19.41 31.58
CA LEU A 158 10.22 -19.20 33.01
C LEU A 158 9.46 -20.38 33.63
N GLN A 159 8.52 -20.98 32.92
CA GLN A 159 7.74 -22.13 33.39
C GLN A 159 8.58 -23.42 33.48
N SER A 160 9.58 -23.58 32.60
CA SER A 160 10.51 -24.72 32.57
C SER A 160 11.70 -24.58 33.53
N ALA A 161 11.86 -23.43 34.19
CA ALA A 161 12.95 -23.20 35.13
C ALA A 161 12.83 -24.08 36.39
N LYS A 162 13.95 -24.63 36.85
CA LYS A 162 14.02 -25.48 38.06
C LYS A 162 13.52 -24.77 39.33
N LYS A 163 13.70 -23.45 39.40
CA LYS A 163 13.19 -22.59 40.48
C LYS A 163 12.12 -21.68 39.89
N LYS A 164 10.86 -21.91 40.26
CA LYS A 164 9.73 -21.11 39.81
C LYS A 164 9.63 -19.83 40.64
N ASP A 165 9.46 -18.72 39.93
CA ASP A 165 9.24 -17.38 40.49
C ASP A 165 7.84 -16.94 40.05
N GLU A 166 6.84 -17.22 40.89
CA GLU A 166 5.41 -17.04 40.56
C GLU A 166 5.09 -15.59 40.14
N ALA A 167 5.76 -14.59 40.75
CA ALA A 167 5.57 -13.20 40.39
C ALA A 167 6.09 -12.87 38.99
N LYS A 168 7.23 -13.46 38.59
CA LYS A 168 7.76 -13.29 37.22
C LYS A 168 6.94 -14.05 36.19
N ILE A 169 6.46 -15.24 36.54
CA ILE A 169 5.61 -16.05 35.66
C ILE A 169 4.29 -15.31 35.41
N ALA A 170 3.60 -14.82 36.45
CA ALA A 170 2.35 -14.07 36.30
C ALA A 170 2.52 -12.82 35.41
N LYS A 171 3.66 -12.12 35.52
CA LYS A 171 3.96 -10.97 34.65
C LYS A 171 4.20 -11.39 33.20
N ALA A 172 4.94 -12.47 32.97
CA ALA A 172 5.18 -13.00 31.63
C ALA A 172 3.89 -13.51 30.96
N GLU A 173 2.96 -14.08 31.73
CA GLU A 173 1.61 -14.44 31.24
C GLU A 173 0.81 -13.20 30.82
N GLU A 174 0.83 -12.13 31.60
CA GLU A 174 0.18 -10.87 31.24
C GLU A 174 0.75 -10.28 29.94
N ASP A 175 2.09 -10.27 29.82
CA ASP A 175 2.78 -9.78 28.62
C ASP A 175 2.52 -10.66 27.39
N PHE A 176 2.45 -11.99 27.55
CA PHE A 176 2.08 -12.94 26.51
C PHE A 176 0.64 -12.71 26.03
N ASN A 177 -0.33 -12.66 26.95
CA ASN A 177 -1.73 -12.45 26.62
C ASN A 177 -1.95 -11.13 25.86
N LYS A 178 -1.27 -10.05 26.26
CA LYS A 178 -1.29 -8.77 25.54
C LYS A 178 -0.71 -8.87 24.13
N ALA A 179 0.42 -9.57 23.97
CA ALA A 179 1.06 -9.74 22.67
C ALA A 179 0.19 -10.59 21.73
N GLN A 180 -0.42 -11.66 22.26
CA GLN A 180 -1.34 -12.53 21.55
C GLN A 180 -2.56 -11.77 21.04
N MET A 181 -3.27 -11.06 21.92
CA MET A 181 -4.46 -10.27 21.55
C MET A 181 -4.16 -9.29 20.41
N ILE A 182 -3.09 -8.49 20.54
CA ILE A 182 -2.71 -7.50 19.51
C ILE A 182 -2.34 -8.16 18.18
N PHE A 183 -1.67 -9.31 18.21
CA PHE A 183 -1.32 -10.04 16.99
C PHE A 183 -2.56 -10.65 16.35
N GLU A 184 -3.41 -11.32 17.11
CA GLU A 184 -4.61 -12.01 16.62
C GLU A 184 -5.63 -11.05 16.03
N ASP A 185 -5.85 -9.89 16.67
CA ASP A 185 -6.74 -8.85 16.13
C ASP A 185 -6.28 -8.39 14.73
N LEU A 186 -5.01 -7.99 14.60
CA LEU A 186 -4.44 -7.57 13.32
C LEU A 186 -4.40 -8.70 12.29
N ASN A 187 -4.12 -9.93 12.74
CA ASN A 187 -4.08 -11.10 11.88
C ASN A 187 -5.46 -11.43 11.32
N LYS A 188 -6.51 -11.35 12.15
CA LYS A 188 -7.89 -11.57 11.75
C LYS A 188 -8.33 -10.55 10.70
N GLU A 189 -8.15 -9.25 10.99
CA GLU A 189 -8.51 -8.18 10.05
C GLU A 189 -7.84 -8.38 8.68
N LEU A 190 -6.53 -8.63 8.66
CA LEU A 190 -5.80 -8.80 7.40
C LEU A 190 -6.21 -10.06 6.63
N ARG A 191 -6.60 -11.14 7.34
CA ARG A 191 -7.12 -12.36 6.72
C ARG A 191 -8.49 -12.15 6.07
N GLU A 192 -9.30 -11.25 6.60
CA GLU A 192 -10.59 -10.88 6.00
C GLU A 192 -10.40 -9.92 4.82
N GLU A 193 -9.50 -8.94 4.94
CA GLU A 193 -9.37 -7.87 3.95
C GLU A 193 -8.51 -8.21 2.73
N LEU A 194 -7.40 -8.95 2.90
CA LEU A 194 -6.50 -9.29 1.78
C LEU A 194 -7.21 -10.08 0.65
N PRO A 195 -8.04 -11.11 0.96
CA PRO A 195 -8.79 -11.81 -0.08
C PRO A 195 -9.81 -10.94 -0.78
N VAL A 196 -10.43 -9.98 -0.06
CA VAL A 196 -11.40 -9.04 -0.64
C VAL A 196 -10.72 -8.09 -1.62
N LEU A 197 -9.55 -7.54 -1.25
CA LEU A 197 -8.74 -6.70 -2.12
C LEU A 197 -8.33 -7.45 -3.41
N TYR A 198 -7.94 -8.71 -3.27
CA TYR A 198 -7.58 -9.55 -4.42
C TYR A 198 -8.78 -9.97 -5.29
N SER A 199 -9.94 -10.19 -4.68
CA SER A 199 -11.17 -10.56 -5.40
C SER A 199 -11.69 -9.40 -6.25
N ARG A 200 -11.59 -8.15 -5.78
CA ARG A 200 -11.91 -6.95 -6.58
C ARG A 200 -11.07 -6.89 -7.87
N TYR A 201 -9.80 -7.28 -7.81
CA TYR A 201 -8.94 -7.38 -8.99
C TYR A 201 -9.36 -8.51 -9.95
N LYS A 202 -9.68 -9.70 -9.43
CA LYS A 202 -10.17 -10.82 -10.27
C LYS A 202 -11.52 -10.52 -10.94
N GLY A 203 -12.43 -9.85 -10.24
CA GLY A 203 -13.73 -9.45 -10.78
C GLY A 203 -13.59 -8.50 -11.97
N ASN A 204 -12.75 -7.46 -11.82
CA ASN A 204 -12.48 -6.51 -12.90
C ASN A 204 -11.76 -7.17 -14.07
N ARG A 205 -10.82 -8.09 -13.83
CA ARG A 205 -10.11 -8.80 -14.91
C ARG A 205 -11.05 -9.65 -15.77
N ARG A 206 -12.08 -10.28 -15.19
CA ARG A 206 -13.08 -11.04 -15.97
C ARG A 206 -13.89 -10.14 -16.89
N ALA A 207 -14.28 -8.95 -16.43
CA ALA A 207 -15.09 -8.01 -17.19
C ALA A 207 -14.39 -7.44 -18.44
N PHE A 208 -13.05 -7.44 -18.49
CA PHE A 208 -12.29 -7.02 -19.67
C PHE A 208 -11.93 -8.16 -20.62
N THR A 209 -12.20 -9.41 -20.25
CA THR A 209 -11.86 -10.61 -21.04
C THR A 209 -13.09 -11.38 -21.55
N SER A 210 -14.29 -10.92 -21.21
CA SER A 210 -15.58 -11.44 -21.70
C SER A 210 -16.20 -10.45 -22.67
#